data_AF-A0A1G8XED8-F1
#
_entry.id   AF-A0A1G8XED8-F1
#
_cell.length_a   1.000
_cell.length_b   1.000
_cell.length_c   1.000
_cell.angle_alpha   90.00
_cell.angle_beta   90.00
_cell.angle_gamma   90.00
#
_symmetry.space_group_name_H-M   'P 1'
#
loop_
_entity.id
_entity.type
_entity.pdbx_description
1 polymer ?
#
loop_
_entity_poly.entity_id
_entity_poly.type
_entity_poly.pdbx_seq_one_letter_code
_entity_poly.pdbx_strand_id
1 'polypeptide(L)'
;MNAETFKKKFVTFDDTDKESLENVLSIIEDVKKNSDSALKKYTEQFDGQTVEDFRVPEEKLKRSFENLSDEEKNALILIKDRIADYQQSIKYKDYQDGEFSYVYHPLERIGIYIPGGTALYPSSVLMSAVPAAVAGVKDIVAVTPTFTDENITLAALYIAGVTEVYTAGGAQAVAALAYGTESIKKVDKITGPGNKYVALAKKQVFGDVGIDMIAGPSEILLYVDDTADYTAIAYDVFAQAEHDVNARTFLLAESSNVIEAVQSEIDRLIGEQQRTDVIRESLNNNHYQIIDSRENLLEIINYIAPEHVSIQHREEQVISKNIRYAGAVFIGKYSPEAIGDYVAGPSHVLPTNQTGRFSHGLNVNDFLTSHAVIQLKEGTYNSIADAAKTIAKKEGLYAHYESLNIRTER
;
A
#
# COMPACT_ATOMS: atom_id res chain seq x y z
N MET A 1 -12.82 -22.19 -15.48
CA MET A 1 -13.40 -21.47 -16.65
C MET A 1 -12.27 -21.00 -17.57
N ASN A 2 -12.52 -20.67 -18.85
CA ASN A 2 -11.46 -20.14 -19.73
C ASN A 2 -11.27 -18.61 -19.56
N ALA A 3 -10.20 -18.06 -20.13
CA ALA A 3 -9.81 -16.65 -20.00
C ALA A 3 -10.89 -15.67 -20.50
N GLU A 4 -11.52 -15.96 -21.65
CA GLU A 4 -12.59 -15.13 -22.19
C GLU A 4 -13.83 -15.09 -21.28
N THR A 5 -14.19 -16.25 -20.70
CA THR A 5 -15.32 -16.33 -19.76
C THR A 5 -15.01 -15.58 -18.48
N PHE A 6 -13.78 -15.67 -17.99
CA PHE A 6 -13.33 -14.90 -16.82
C PHE A 6 -13.46 -13.40 -17.08
N LYS A 7 -12.91 -12.87 -18.18
CA LYS A 7 -12.96 -11.43 -18.51
C LYS A 7 -14.40 -10.89 -18.59
N LYS A 8 -15.38 -11.72 -18.92
CA LYS A 8 -16.82 -11.35 -18.95
C LYS A 8 -17.49 -11.37 -17.58
N LYS A 9 -17.00 -12.20 -16.66
CA LYS A 9 -17.56 -12.37 -15.30
C LYS A 9 -16.88 -11.50 -14.26
N PHE A 10 -15.60 -11.23 -14.44
CA PHE A 10 -14.81 -10.45 -13.50
C PHE A 10 -15.25 -8.99 -13.55
N VAL A 11 -15.62 -8.46 -12.39
CA VAL A 11 -15.97 -7.06 -12.21
C VAL A 11 -15.01 -6.50 -11.18
N THR A 12 -14.41 -5.35 -11.48
CA THR A 12 -13.61 -4.62 -10.48
C THR A 12 -14.53 -4.17 -9.36
N PHE A 13 -14.07 -4.29 -8.12
CA PHE A 13 -14.86 -3.87 -6.98
C PHE A 13 -15.06 -2.35 -7.05
N ASP A 14 -16.31 -1.89 -7.14
CA ASP A 14 -16.64 -0.47 -6.95
C ASP A 14 -17.31 -0.33 -5.59
N ASP A 15 -16.50 0.05 -4.62
CA ASP A 15 -16.89 0.22 -3.22
C ASP A 15 -17.53 1.60 -2.95
N THR A 16 -17.75 2.39 -4.00
CA THR A 16 -18.32 3.74 -3.91
C THR A 16 -19.84 3.67 -3.94
N ASP A 17 -20.45 2.98 -2.98
CA ASP A 17 -21.88 3.16 -2.77
C ASP A 17 -22.13 4.62 -2.31
N LYS A 18 -23.20 5.23 -2.84
CA LYS A 18 -23.48 6.66 -2.64
C LYS A 18 -23.61 7.02 -1.16
N GLU A 19 -24.15 6.11 -0.35
CA GLU A 19 -24.35 6.32 1.08
C GLU A 19 -23.01 6.33 1.83
N SER A 20 -22.11 5.38 1.57
CA SER A 20 -20.75 5.38 2.15
C SER A 20 -19.98 6.64 1.79
N LEU A 21 -20.09 7.13 0.55
CA LEU A 21 -19.45 8.38 0.13
C LEU A 21 -20.02 9.60 0.87
N GLU A 22 -21.34 9.73 0.95
CA GLU A 22 -22.00 10.84 1.68
C GLU A 22 -21.62 10.83 3.16
N ASN A 23 -21.54 9.65 3.78
CA ASN A 23 -21.11 9.48 5.17
C ASN A 23 -19.65 9.92 5.36
N VAL A 24 -18.74 9.50 4.49
CA VAL A 24 -17.32 9.90 4.55
C VAL A 24 -17.16 11.40 4.39
N LEU A 25 -17.85 12.02 3.42
CA LEU A 25 -17.81 13.48 3.22
C LEU A 25 -18.34 14.24 4.44
N SER A 26 -19.43 13.74 5.04
CA SER A 26 -19.99 14.32 6.27
C SER A 26 -18.99 14.25 7.43
N ILE A 27 -18.32 13.11 7.61
CA ILE A 27 -17.27 12.95 8.64
C ILE A 27 -16.12 13.93 8.39
N ILE A 28 -15.63 14.03 7.15
CA ILE A 28 -14.53 14.93 6.80
C ILE A 28 -14.90 16.39 7.10
N GLU A 29 -16.08 16.84 6.69
CA GLU A 29 -16.53 18.22 6.95
C GLU A 29 -16.76 18.49 8.44
N ASP A 30 -17.25 17.51 9.20
CA ASP A 30 -17.39 17.63 10.65
C ASP A 30 -16.02 17.79 11.33
N VAL A 31 -15.02 16.99 10.94
CA VAL A 31 -13.64 17.11 11.46
C VAL A 31 -13.01 18.45 11.08
N LYS A 32 -13.17 18.93 9.85
CA LYS A 32 -12.65 20.25 9.44
C LYS A 32 -13.24 21.40 10.25
N LYS A 33 -14.51 21.28 10.66
CA LYS A 33 -15.24 22.33 11.36
C LYS A 33 -15.05 22.27 12.88
N ASN A 34 -15.01 21.07 13.43
CA ASN A 34 -15.13 20.83 14.88
C ASN A 34 -13.93 20.08 15.48
N SER A 35 -12.90 19.78 14.69
CA SER A 35 -11.60 19.28 15.12
C SER A 35 -11.69 18.13 16.13
N ASP A 36 -10.99 18.17 17.27
CA ASP A 36 -10.95 17.10 18.26
C ASP A 36 -12.35 16.70 18.78
N SER A 37 -13.30 17.64 18.83
CA SER A 37 -14.68 17.34 19.25
C SER A 37 -15.36 16.36 18.30
N ALA A 38 -15.13 16.47 16.99
CA ALA A 38 -15.64 15.51 16.02
C ALA A 38 -14.91 14.17 16.13
N LEU A 39 -13.58 14.17 16.34
CA LEU A 39 -12.82 12.94 16.55
C LEU A 39 -13.35 12.16 17.76
N LYS A 40 -13.59 12.82 18.90
CA LYS A 40 -14.11 12.19 20.13
C LYS A 40 -15.47 11.55 19.87
N LYS A 41 -16.37 12.30 19.22
CA LYS A 41 -17.70 11.83 18.82
C LYS A 41 -17.64 10.56 17.96
N TYR A 42 -16.82 10.54 16.92
CA TYR A 42 -16.74 9.38 16.02
C TYR A 42 -15.99 8.19 16.63
N THR A 43 -15.02 8.45 17.51
CA THR A 43 -14.34 7.39 18.28
C THR A 43 -15.34 6.70 19.23
N GLU A 44 -16.17 7.46 19.94
CA GLU A 44 -17.22 6.89 20.79
C GLU A 44 -18.26 6.13 19.95
N GLN A 45 -18.68 6.71 18.82
CA GLN A 45 -19.71 6.10 17.96
C GLN A 45 -19.27 4.80 17.31
N PHE A 46 -18.05 4.74 16.76
CA PHE A 46 -17.59 3.61 15.94
C PHE A 46 -16.71 2.62 16.71
N ASP A 47 -15.91 3.10 17.66
CA ASP A 47 -15.00 2.26 18.44
C ASP A 47 -15.55 1.95 19.85
N GLY A 48 -16.62 2.63 20.28
CA GLY A 48 -17.21 2.45 21.61
C GLY A 48 -16.31 2.93 22.74
N GLN A 49 -15.34 3.79 22.44
CA GLN A 49 -14.34 4.29 23.40
C GLN A 49 -14.51 5.77 23.66
N THR A 50 -14.46 6.16 24.93
CA THR A 50 -14.37 7.57 25.33
C THR A 50 -12.90 7.92 25.53
N VAL A 51 -12.41 8.87 24.73
CA VAL A 51 -10.99 9.29 24.74
C VAL A 51 -10.90 10.74 25.18
N GLU A 52 -10.11 11.00 26.22
CA GLU A 52 -9.80 12.37 26.65
C GLU A 52 -8.58 12.95 25.94
N ASP A 53 -7.52 12.14 25.85
CA ASP A 53 -6.29 12.42 25.13
C ASP A 53 -6.05 11.29 24.12
N PHE A 54 -5.95 11.67 22.84
CA PHE A 54 -5.68 10.71 21.78
C PHE A 54 -4.23 10.22 21.80
N ARG A 55 -3.30 10.99 22.35
CA ARG A 55 -1.88 10.70 22.28
C ARG A 55 -1.52 9.52 23.17
N VAL A 56 -0.90 8.51 22.59
CA VAL A 56 -0.28 7.42 23.34
C VAL A 56 1.08 7.91 23.86
N PRO A 57 1.35 7.88 25.17
CA PRO A 57 2.64 8.27 25.72
C PRO A 57 3.78 7.38 25.20
N GLU A 58 4.94 7.97 24.94
CA GLU A 58 6.13 7.26 24.44
C GLU A 58 6.56 6.13 25.39
N GLU A 59 6.42 6.36 26.70
CA GLU A 59 6.74 5.38 27.74
C GLU A 59 5.88 4.12 27.59
N LYS A 60 4.62 4.25 27.15
CA LYS A 60 3.77 3.08 26.87
C LYS A 60 4.27 2.30 25.66
N LEU A 61 4.71 2.98 24.60
CA LEU A 61 5.26 2.32 23.40
C LEU A 61 6.52 1.54 23.77
N LYS A 62 7.44 2.18 24.51
CA LYS A 62 8.66 1.55 24.99
C LYS A 62 8.38 0.36 25.90
N ARG A 63 7.50 0.52 26.89
CA ARG A 63 7.13 -0.57 27.80
C ARG A 63 6.49 -1.75 27.07
N SER A 64 5.70 -1.48 26.03
CA SER A 64 5.13 -2.53 25.16
C SER A 64 6.23 -3.39 24.57
N PHE A 65 7.32 -2.79 24.09
CA PHE A 65 8.47 -3.53 23.57
C PHE A 65 9.26 -4.24 24.67
N GLU A 66 9.52 -3.58 25.81
CA GLU A 66 10.29 -4.17 26.91
C GLU A 66 9.62 -5.40 27.54
N ASN A 67 8.29 -5.45 27.54
CA ASN A 67 7.51 -6.55 28.08
C ASN A 67 7.38 -7.77 27.15
N LEU A 68 7.76 -7.65 25.88
CA LEU A 68 7.77 -8.78 24.96
C LEU A 68 8.77 -9.85 25.40
N SER A 69 8.48 -11.10 25.05
CA SER A 69 9.45 -12.19 25.14
C SER A 69 10.66 -11.91 24.23
N ASP A 70 11.79 -12.55 24.53
CA ASP A 70 12.99 -12.43 23.68
C ASP A 70 12.73 -12.95 22.26
N GLU A 71 11.86 -13.95 22.11
CA GLU A 71 11.43 -14.47 20.81
C GLU A 71 10.73 -13.39 19.98
N GLU A 72 9.72 -12.72 20.54
CA GLU A 72 8.97 -11.66 19.88
C GLU A 72 9.86 -10.44 19.55
N LYS A 73 10.74 -10.05 20.49
CA LYS A 73 11.71 -8.95 20.26
C LYS A 73 12.62 -9.27 19.09
N ASN A 74 13.22 -10.46 19.08
CA ASN A 74 14.12 -10.89 18.02
C ASN A 74 13.41 -10.97 16.67
N ALA A 75 12.16 -11.45 16.65
CA ALA A 75 11.35 -11.49 15.43
C ALA A 75 11.09 -10.07 14.88
N LEU A 76 10.62 -9.15 15.72
CA LEU A 76 10.37 -7.76 15.31
C LEU A 76 11.63 -7.05 14.81
N ILE A 77 12.77 -7.24 15.50
CA ILE A 77 14.06 -6.68 15.09
C ILE A 77 14.48 -7.24 13.73
N LEU A 78 14.44 -8.57 13.55
CA LEU A 78 14.81 -9.21 12.30
C LEU A 78 13.95 -8.70 11.13
N ILE A 79 12.64 -8.60 11.33
CA ILE A 79 11.72 -8.10 10.31
C ILE A 79 12.07 -6.65 9.95
N LYS A 80 12.20 -5.78 10.97
CA LYS A 80 12.56 -4.38 10.78
C LYS A 80 13.86 -4.24 9.98
N ASP A 81 14.90 -4.99 10.35
CA ASP A 81 16.22 -4.88 9.72
C ASP A 81 16.18 -5.35 8.26
N ARG A 82 15.44 -6.44 7.96
CA ARG A 82 15.27 -6.92 6.59
C ARG A 82 14.50 -5.93 5.71
N ILE A 83 13.46 -5.30 6.25
CA ILE A 83 12.74 -4.22 5.55
C ILE A 83 13.70 -3.05 5.31
N ALA A 84 14.43 -2.60 6.33
CA ALA A 84 15.35 -1.48 6.22
C ALA A 84 16.44 -1.71 5.16
N ASP A 85 17.05 -2.91 5.15
CA ASP A 85 18.07 -3.31 4.18
C ASP A 85 17.54 -3.28 2.75
N TYR A 86 16.35 -3.86 2.52
CA TYR A 86 15.70 -3.84 1.22
C TYR A 86 15.40 -2.41 0.77
N GLN A 87 14.75 -1.61 1.62
CA GLN A 87 14.35 -0.24 1.32
C GLN A 87 15.58 0.64 1.04
N GLN A 88 16.68 0.46 1.78
CA GLN A 88 17.91 1.20 1.55
C GLN A 88 18.54 0.88 0.20
N SER A 89 18.38 -0.35 -0.30
CA SER A 89 18.93 -0.80 -1.58
C SER A 89 18.22 -0.19 -2.80
N ILE A 90 16.92 0.13 -2.67
CA ILE A 90 16.08 0.66 -3.75
C ILE A 90 15.84 2.18 -3.67
N LYS A 91 16.43 2.85 -2.67
CA LYS A 91 16.29 4.29 -2.47
C LYS A 91 16.92 5.08 -3.63
N TYR A 92 16.14 5.99 -4.22
CA TYR A 92 16.62 6.92 -5.23
C TYR A 92 17.72 7.82 -4.70
N LYS A 93 18.63 8.17 -5.60
CA LYS A 93 19.77 9.05 -5.34
C LYS A 93 19.70 10.21 -6.31
N ASP A 94 20.18 11.36 -5.86
CA ASP A 94 20.30 12.54 -6.71
C ASP A 94 21.03 12.20 -8.01
N TYR A 95 20.47 12.66 -9.12
CA TYR A 95 21.07 12.52 -10.45
C TYR A 95 21.67 13.85 -10.87
N GLN A 96 22.89 13.85 -11.37
CA GLN A 96 23.54 15.05 -11.90
C GLN A 96 24.18 14.76 -13.25
N ASP A 97 23.85 15.59 -14.23
CA ASP A 97 24.35 15.51 -15.61
C ASP A 97 24.54 16.90 -16.20
N GLY A 98 25.76 17.41 -16.07
CA GLY A 98 26.16 18.70 -16.63
C GLY A 98 25.33 19.88 -16.10
N GLU A 99 24.42 20.37 -16.93
CA GLU A 99 23.56 21.53 -16.67
C GLU A 99 22.21 21.16 -16.06
N PHE A 100 21.94 19.86 -15.89
CA PHE A 100 20.72 19.34 -15.31
C PHE A 100 21.02 18.47 -14.10
N SER A 101 20.22 18.60 -13.06
CA SER A 101 20.17 17.60 -11.99
C SER A 101 18.74 17.33 -11.57
N TYR A 102 18.55 16.22 -10.87
CA TYR A 102 17.28 15.83 -10.28
C TYR A 102 17.55 15.50 -8.82
N VAL A 103 16.92 16.24 -7.92
CA VAL A 103 17.19 16.18 -6.47
C VAL A 103 16.02 15.56 -5.77
N TYR A 104 16.29 14.64 -4.83
CA TYR A 104 15.30 13.99 -3.99
C TYR A 104 15.39 14.49 -2.55
N HIS A 105 14.25 14.80 -1.94
CA HIS A 105 14.16 15.23 -0.54
C HIS A 105 13.10 14.42 0.20
N PRO A 106 13.36 13.97 1.44
CA PRO A 106 12.32 13.35 2.25
C PRO A 106 11.20 14.33 2.56
N LEU A 107 9.98 13.81 2.68
CA LEU A 107 8.86 14.57 3.23
C LEU A 107 9.15 14.98 4.68
N GLU A 108 8.56 16.11 5.11
CA GLU A 108 8.82 16.65 6.46
C GLU A 108 8.02 15.88 7.51
N ARG A 109 6.71 15.69 7.27
CA ARG A 109 5.81 14.97 8.18
C ARG A 109 4.86 14.05 7.44
N ILE A 110 4.77 12.80 7.85
CA ILE A 110 3.86 11.81 7.25
C ILE A 110 2.95 11.17 8.30
N GLY A 111 1.74 10.82 7.88
CA GLY A 111 0.77 10.08 8.66
C GLY A 111 0.66 8.64 8.16
N ILE A 112 0.77 7.66 9.05
CA ILE A 112 0.51 6.25 8.75
C ILE A 112 -0.78 5.83 9.44
N TYR A 113 -1.74 5.33 8.66
CA TYR A 113 -2.92 4.67 9.18
C TYR A 113 -2.60 3.20 9.42
N ILE A 114 -2.75 2.76 10.67
CA ILE A 114 -2.55 1.37 11.07
C ILE A 114 -3.91 0.77 11.44
N PRO A 115 -4.40 -0.24 10.69
CA PRO A 115 -5.63 -0.95 11.03
C PRO A 115 -5.62 -1.46 12.48
N GLY A 116 -6.80 -1.67 13.05
CA GLY A 116 -6.96 -2.12 14.43
C GLY A 116 -8.41 -2.52 14.72
N GLY A 117 -8.73 -2.72 16.01
CA GLY A 117 -10.07 -3.09 16.48
C GLY A 117 -10.26 -4.60 16.61
N THR A 118 -10.15 -5.35 15.51
CA THR A 118 -10.37 -6.82 15.50
C THR A 118 -9.10 -7.65 15.68
N ALA A 119 -7.94 -7.11 15.31
CA ALA A 119 -6.64 -7.75 15.45
C ALA A 119 -5.52 -6.71 15.60
N LEU A 120 -4.32 -7.19 15.93
CA LEU A 120 -3.09 -6.41 16.05
C LEU A 120 -2.24 -6.59 14.79
N TYR A 121 -1.66 -5.51 14.27
CA TYR A 121 -0.95 -5.50 12.98
C TYR A 121 0.46 -4.92 13.10
N PRO A 122 1.38 -5.58 13.84
CA PRO A 122 2.77 -5.13 13.94
C PRO A 122 3.50 -5.14 12.58
N SER A 123 3.14 -6.07 11.68
CA SER A 123 3.70 -6.11 10.32
C SER A 123 3.36 -4.84 9.54
N SER A 124 2.10 -4.40 9.51
CA SER A 124 1.68 -3.18 8.81
C SER A 124 2.35 -1.92 9.35
N VAL A 125 2.66 -1.89 10.65
CA VAL A 125 3.50 -0.84 11.24
C VAL A 125 4.89 -0.83 10.60
N LEU A 126 5.59 -1.96 10.63
CA LEU A 126 6.96 -2.04 10.11
C LEU A 126 7.00 -1.75 8.60
N MET A 127 6.04 -2.31 7.85
CA MET A 127 5.93 -2.14 6.40
C MET A 127 5.57 -0.72 5.94
N SER A 128 5.07 0.13 6.85
CA SER A 128 4.71 1.54 6.57
C SER A 128 5.74 2.53 7.13
N ALA A 129 6.16 2.33 8.38
CA ALA A 129 7.03 3.27 9.08
C ALA A 129 8.51 3.12 8.72
N VAL A 130 9.01 1.89 8.54
CA VAL A 130 10.43 1.65 8.23
C VAL A 130 10.84 2.28 6.90
N PRO A 131 10.07 2.17 5.79
CA PRO A 131 10.41 2.86 4.55
C PRO A 131 10.48 4.39 4.71
N ALA A 132 9.57 4.99 5.50
CA ALA A 132 9.59 6.43 5.79
C ALA A 132 10.85 6.85 6.57
N ALA A 133 11.23 6.06 7.58
CA ALA A 133 12.44 6.28 8.35
C ALA A 133 13.70 6.15 7.48
N VAL A 134 13.77 5.15 6.59
CA VAL A 134 14.87 4.97 5.62
C VAL A 134 14.92 6.12 4.61
N ALA A 135 13.78 6.68 4.22
CA ALA A 135 13.73 7.86 3.35
C ALA A 135 14.36 9.08 4.03
N GLY A 136 14.29 9.15 5.37
CA GLY A 136 14.82 10.23 6.19
C GLY A 136 13.74 11.17 6.72
N VAL A 137 12.47 10.73 6.68
CA VAL A 137 11.35 11.47 7.29
C VAL A 137 11.57 11.52 8.80
N LYS A 138 11.57 12.73 9.36
CA LYS A 138 11.85 12.94 10.79
C LYS A 138 10.61 12.90 11.67
N ASP A 139 9.45 13.15 11.09
CA ASP A 139 8.18 13.25 11.82
C ASP A 139 7.17 12.26 11.25
N ILE A 140 7.05 11.10 11.90
CA ILE A 140 6.23 9.97 11.48
C ILE A 140 5.12 9.81 12.51
N VAL A 141 3.89 10.09 12.09
CA VAL A 141 2.71 10.06 12.95
C VAL A 141 1.91 8.81 12.64
N ALA A 142 1.53 8.02 13.64
CA ALA A 142 0.63 6.91 13.47
C ALA A 142 -0.75 7.20 14.07
N VAL A 143 -1.80 6.78 13.37
CA VAL A 143 -3.16 6.68 13.91
C VAL A 143 -3.60 5.22 13.89
N THR A 144 -4.19 4.77 14.99
CA THR A 144 -4.72 3.40 15.09
C THR A 144 -5.92 3.33 16.03
N PRO A 145 -7.00 2.57 15.69
CA PRO A 145 -8.10 2.31 16.61
C PRO A 145 -7.75 1.16 17.59
N THR A 146 -6.54 1.17 18.15
CA THR A 146 -6.07 0.19 19.13
C THR A 146 -6.00 0.88 20.49
N PHE A 147 -6.91 0.52 21.39
CA PHE A 147 -7.05 1.13 22.72
C PHE A 147 -6.50 0.24 23.84
N THR A 148 -6.11 -1.00 23.51
CA THR A 148 -5.47 -1.89 24.48
C THR A 148 -4.06 -1.42 24.77
N ASP A 149 -3.75 -1.27 26.05
CA ASP A 149 -2.41 -0.94 26.50
C ASP A 149 -1.44 -2.12 26.30
N GLU A 150 -0.15 -1.81 26.16
CA GLU A 150 0.96 -2.79 26.22
C GLU A 150 0.83 -3.97 25.26
N ASN A 151 0.79 -3.67 23.95
CA ASN A 151 0.61 -4.68 22.91
C ASN A 151 1.72 -4.64 21.83
N ILE A 152 1.80 -5.70 21.03
CA ILE A 152 2.87 -5.87 20.03
C ILE A 152 2.84 -4.81 18.91
N THR A 153 1.68 -4.23 18.59
CA THR A 153 1.57 -3.11 17.62
C THR A 153 2.28 -1.87 18.17
N LEU A 154 2.07 -1.54 19.44
CA LEU A 154 2.76 -0.41 20.10
C LEU A 154 4.27 -0.65 20.19
N ALA A 155 4.68 -1.89 20.44
CA ALA A 155 6.09 -2.29 20.41
C ALA A 155 6.72 -2.09 19.03
N ALA A 156 6.00 -2.46 17.95
CA ALA A 156 6.42 -2.23 16.58
C ALA A 156 6.54 -0.73 16.26
N LEU A 157 5.60 0.10 16.71
CA LEU A 157 5.61 1.56 16.51
C LEU A 157 6.86 2.19 17.16
N TYR A 158 7.20 1.75 18.37
CA TYR A 158 8.40 2.18 19.08
C TYR A 158 9.66 1.87 18.28
N ILE A 159 9.87 0.60 17.89
CA ILE A 159 11.11 0.22 17.22
C ILE A 159 11.21 0.75 15.79
N ALA A 160 10.09 1.05 15.14
CA ALA A 160 10.04 1.61 13.79
C ALA A 160 10.40 3.11 13.75
N GLY A 161 10.50 3.77 14.91
CA GLY A 161 10.86 5.19 14.99
C GLY A 161 9.69 6.14 14.74
N VAL A 162 8.46 5.72 15.02
CA VAL A 162 7.28 6.59 14.98
C VAL A 162 7.39 7.64 16.09
N THR A 163 7.16 8.92 15.76
CA THR A 163 7.34 10.06 16.68
C THR A 163 6.09 10.36 17.51
N GLU A 164 4.91 10.18 16.93
CA GLU A 164 3.63 10.42 17.59
C GLU A 164 2.63 9.31 17.25
N VAL A 165 1.90 8.82 18.25
CA VAL A 165 0.88 7.77 18.07
C VAL A 165 -0.43 8.27 18.66
N TYR A 166 -1.52 8.14 17.91
CA TYR A 166 -2.85 8.56 18.32
C TYR A 166 -3.87 7.44 18.22
N THR A 167 -4.69 7.27 19.25
CA THR A 167 -5.78 6.28 19.29
C THR A 167 -7.02 6.81 18.55
N ALA A 168 -6.99 6.76 17.22
CA ALA A 168 -8.09 7.14 16.35
C ALA A 168 -8.09 6.27 15.09
N GLY A 169 -9.27 5.89 14.59
CA GLY A 169 -9.43 5.11 13.36
C GLY A 169 -10.34 5.77 12.33
N GLY A 170 -10.66 5.02 11.27
CA GLY A 170 -11.69 5.39 10.30
C GLY A 170 -11.42 6.66 9.48
N ALA A 171 -12.48 7.17 8.85
CA ALA A 171 -12.43 8.37 8.04
C ALA A 171 -12.07 9.63 8.87
N GLN A 172 -12.45 9.65 10.15
CA GLN A 172 -12.16 10.75 11.07
C GLN A 172 -10.65 10.90 11.34
N ALA A 173 -9.92 9.80 11.47
CA ALA A 173 -8.46 9.85 11.65
C ALA A 173 -7.74 10.30 10.38
N VAL A 174 -8.21 9.87 9.20
CA VAL A 174 -7.69 10.35 7.91
C VAL A 174 -7.93 11.86 7.76
N ALA A 175 -9.13 12.35 8.09
CA ALA A 175 -9.44 13.77 8.06
C ALA A 175 -8.57 14.57 9.04
N ALA A 176 -8.34 14.04 10.25
CA ALA A 176 -7.47 14.67 11.24
C ALA A 176 -6.02 14.80 10.76
N LEU A 177 -5.49 13.76 10.11
CA LEU A 177 -4.15 13.81 9.51
C LEU A 177 -4.08 14.80 8.35
N ALA A 178 -5.12 14.88 7.51
CA ALA A 178 -5.13 15.75 6.34
C ALA A 178 -5.26 17.25 6.72
N TYR A 179 -6.16 17.57 7.66
CA TYR A 179 -6.54 18.95 7.95
C TYR A 179 -5.97 19.48 9.27
N GLY A 180 -5.53 18.58 10.15
CA GLY A 180 -5.10 18.90 11.50
C GLY A 180 -6.27 19.18 12.45
N THR A 181 -5.99 19.03 13.74
CA THR A 181 -6.86 19.34 14.88
C THR A 181 -6.04 20.03 15.97
N GLU A 182 -6.63 20.28 17.14
CA GLU A 182 -5.88 20.77 18.30
C GLU A 182 -4.81 19.78 18.76
N SER A 183 -5.12 18.47 18.73
CA SER A 183 -4.21 17.40 19.18
C SER A 183 -3.31 16.83 18.08
N ILE A 184 -3.78 16.78 16.82
CA ILE A 184 -3.09 16.11 15.71
C ILE A 184 -2.71 17.16 14.67
N LYS A 185 -1.41 17.41 14.48
CA LYS A 185 -0.96 18.32 13.41
C LYS A 185 -1.10 17.65 12.05
N LYS A 186 -1.52 18.44 11.05
CA LYS A 186 -1.60 17.99 9.65
C LYS A 186 -0.27 17.45 9.11
N VAL A 187 -0.35 16.56 8.14
CA VAL A 187 0.80 15.89 7.50
C VAL A 187 0.88 16.19 6.01
N ASP A 188 2.02 15.90 5.37
CA ASP A 188 2.23 16.09 3.93
C ASP A 188 1.71 14.91 3.09
N LYS A 189 1.74 13.70 3.66
CA LYS A 189 1.28 12.46 3.01
C LYS A 189 0.67 11.49 4.03
N ILE A 190 -0.42 10.82 3.65
CA ILE A 190 -1.07 9.75 4.42
C ILE A 190 -0.87 8.41 3.72
N THR A 191 -0.31 7.41 4.42
CA THR A 191 -0.09 6.07 3.89
C THR A 191 -0.75 5.00 4.76
N GLY A 192 -0.78 3.77 4.26
CA GLY A 192 -1.25 2.61 5.00
C GLY A 192 -2.62 2.12 4.52
N PRO A 193 -2.88 0.81 4.64
CA PRO A 193 -4.13 0.19 4.22
C PRO A 193 -5.24 0.48 5.23
N GLY A 194 -6.50 0.29 4.81
CA GLY A 194 -7.64 0.39 5.70
C GLY A 194 -8.90 -0.13 5.03
N ASN A 195 -9.99 -0.18 5.80
CA ASN A 195 -11.29 -0.57 5.25
C ASN A 195 -11.80 0.45 4.22
N LYS A 196 -12.96 0.14 3.61
CA LYS A 196 -13.58 0.99 2.58
C LYS A 196 -13.74 2.46 2.99
N TYR A 197 -14.04 2.76 4.26
CA TYR A 197 -14.22 4.13 4.74
C TYR A 197 -12.89 4.90 4.80
N VAL A 198 -11.81 4.23 5.19
CA VAL A 198 -10.45 4.79 5.18
C VAL A 198 -9.99 5.03 3.75
N ALA A 199 -10.20 4.04 2.87
CA ALA A 199 -9.86 4.15 1.44
C ALA A 199 -10.62 5.31 0.76
N LEU A 200 -11.93 5.42 0.99
CA LEU A 200 -12.74 6.53 0.49
C LEU A 200 -12.29 7.87 1.08
N ALA A 201 -11.99 7.95 2.37
CA ALA A 201 -11.49 9.17 2.99
C ALA A 201 -10.17 9.63 2.37
N LYS A 202 -9.19 8.71 2.19
CA LYS A 202 -7.93 9.00 1.50
C LYS A 202 -8.15 9.53 0.09
N LYS A 203 -9.10 8.93 -0.64
CA LYS A 203 -9.50 9.41 -1.98
C LYS A 203 -10.05 10.84 -1.95
N GLN A 204 -10.85 11.19 -0.95
CA GLN A 204 -11.46 12.51 -0.85
C GLN A 204 -10.48 13.61 -0.41
N VAL A 205 -9.47 13.28 0.41
CA VAL A 205 -8.47 14.26 0.87
C VAL A 205 -7.28 14.40 -0.07
N PHE A 206 -7.15 13.53 -1.07
CA PHE A 206 -6.06 13.60 -2.04
C PHE A 206 -6.06 14.93 -2.80
N GLY A 207 -4.92 15.61 -2.81
CA GLY A 207 -4.74 16.94 -3.40
C GLY A 207 -4.57 18.04 -2.35
N ASP A 208 -5.23 17.88 -1.19
CA ASP A 208 -4.91 18.65 0.02
C ASP A 208 -3.71 18.04 0.75
N VAL A 209 -3.63 16.71 0.73
CA VAL A 209 -2.53 15.89 1.24
C VAL A 209 -2.16 14.81 0.22
N GLY A 210 -0.90 14.36 0.22
CA GLY A 210 -0.50 13.20 -0.57
C GLY A 210 -1.12 11.91 -0.03
N ILE A 211 -1.30 10.92 -0.89
CA ILE A 211 -1.60 9.54 -0.48
C ILE A 211 -0.69 8.56 -1.23
N ASP A 212 -0.50 7.36 -0.68
CA ASP A 212 0.13 6.23 -1.37
C ASP A 212 -0.78 5.65 -2.46
N MET A 213 -1.93 5.10 -2.05
CA MET A 213 -2.88 4.43 -2.92
C MET A 213 -4.26 4.30 -2.25
N ILE A 214 -5.25 3.95 -3.07
CA ILE A 214 -6.58 3.55 -2.62
C ILE A 214 -6.62 2.03 -2.56
N ALA A 215 -6.61 1.49 -1.35
CA ALA A 215 -6.76 0.06 -1.13
C ALA A 215 -8.20 -0.38 -1.44
N GLY A 216 -8.34 -1.50 -2.13
CA GLY A 216 -9.54 -2.29 -2.26
C GLY A 216 -9.34 -3.66 -1.59
N PRO A 217 -10.20 -4.65 -1.88
CA PRO A 217 -10.08 -5.99 -1.32
C PRO A 217 -8.78 -6.66 -1.77
N SER A 218 -8.10 -7.32 -0.83
CA SER A 218 -6.82 -8.00 -1.09
C SER A 218 -6.96 -9.18 -2.05
N GLU A 219 -5.87 -9.49 -2.76
CA GLU A 219 -5.88 -10.39 -3.92
C GLU A 219 -4.61 -11.25 -4.05
N ILE A 220 -4.78 -12.56 -4.24
CA ILE A 220 -3.69 -13.44 -4.68
C ILE A 220 -4.02 -14.11 -6.01
N LEU A 221 -3.07 -14.09 -6.95
CA LEU A 221 -3.08 -14.91 -8.14
C LEU A 221 -2.04 -16.02 -8.01
N LEU A 222 -2.45 -17.28 -8.15
CA LEU A 222 -1.58 -18.44 -8.14
C LEU A 222 -1.52 -19.05 -9.55
N TYR A 223 -0.34 -19.09 -10.17
CA TYR A 223 -0.12 -19.82 -11.42
C TYR A 223 0.64 -21.11 -11.13
N VAL A 224 -0.06 -22.22 -11.28
CA VAL A 224 0.32 -23.54 -10.76
C VAL A 224 0.36 -24.59 -11.87
N ASP A 225 1.36 -25.48 -11.85
CA ASP A 225 1.39 -26.71 -12.66
C ASP A 225 1.43 -27.98 -11.79
N ASP A 226 1.57 -29.14 -12.43
CA ASP A 226 1.62 -30.46 -11.80
C ASP A 226 2.89 -30.74 -10.98
N THR A 227 3.84 -29.80 -10.91
CA THR A 227 5.02 -29.91 -10.04
C THR A 227 4.79 -29.32 -8.65
N ALA A 228 3.70 -28.57 -8.47
CA ALA A 228 3.39 -27.91 -7.22
C ALA A 228 2.92 -28.88 -6.13
N ASP A 229 3.11 -28.45 -4.88
CA ASP A 229 2.56 -29.11 -3.71
C ASP A 229 1.13 -28.59 -3.48
N TYR A 230 0.12 -29.33 -3.92
CA TYR A 230 -1.27 -28.84 -3.91
C TYR A 230 -1.81 -28.54 -2.50
N THR A 231 -1.30 -29.22 -1.47
CA THR A 231 -1.62 -28.88 -0.08
C THR A 231 -1.07 -27.50 0.27
N ALA A 232 0.16 -27.16 -0.15
CA ALA A 232 0.71 -25.83 0.05
C ALA A 232 -0.09 -24.76 -0.71
N ILE A 233 -0.49 -25.04 -1.97
CA ILE A 233 -1.33 -24.14 -2.76
C ILE A 233 -2.69 -23.88 -2.09
N ALA A 234 -3.30 -24.90 -1.49
CA ALA A 234 -4.55 -24.74 -0.73
C ALA A 234 -4.35 -23.79 0.47
N TYR A 235 -3.23 -23.90 1.19
CA TYR A 235 -2.91 -22.96 2.26
C TYR A 235 -2.60 -21.54 1.76
N ASP A 236 -1.95 -21.37 0.61
CA ASP A 236 -1.76 -20.05 0.01
C ASP A 236 -3.12 -19.40 -0.34
N VAL A 237 -4.08 -20.19 -0.85
CA VAL A 237 -5.46 -19.74 -1.08
C VAL A 237 -6.15 -19.34 0.23
N PHE A 238 -6.01 -20.13 1.29
CA PHE A 238 -6.59 -19.82 2.60
C PHE A 238 -5.96 -18.59 3.26
N ALA A 239 -4.64 -18.44 3.16
CA ALA A 239 -3.90 -17.30 3.70
C ALA A 239 -4.46 -15.99 3.16
N GLN A 240 -4.75 -15.90 1.86
CA GLN A 240 -5.41 -14.72 1.31
C GLN A 240 -6.88 -14.63 1.74
N ALA A 241 -7.64 -15.72 1.61
CA ALA A 241 -9.09 -15.73 1.82
C ALA A 241 -9.51 -15.48 3.28
N GLU A 242 -8.63 -15.71 4.25
CA GLU A 242 -8.94 -15.47 5.65
C GLU A 242 -8.92 -13.98 6.03
N HIS A 243 -8.31 -13.10 5.22
CA HIS A 243 -8.25 -11.67 5.53
C HIS A 243 -9.64 -11.03 5.66
N ASP A 244 -10.47 -11.19 4.64
CA ASP A 244 -11.78 -10.54 4.51
C ASP A 244 -12.72 -11.36 3.62
N VAL A 245 -14.03 -11.27 3.84
CA VAL A 245 -15.05 -11.95 3.01
C VAL A 245 -15.03 -11.49 1.54
N ASN A 246 -14.44 -10.32 1.26
CA ASN A 246 -14.25 -9.78 -0.08
C ASN A 246 -12.86 -10.07 -0.67
N ALA A 247 -11.96 -10.74 0.07
CA ALA A 247 -10.67 -11.14 -0.46
C ALA A 247 -10.84 -12.01 -1.71
N ARG A 248 -10.00 -11.82 -2.73
CA ARG A 248 -10.09 -12.50 -4.03
C ARG A 248 -8.92 -13.44 -4.23
N THR A 249 -9.21 -14.60 -4.82
CA THR A 249 -8.18 -15.60 -5.13
C THR A 249 -8.35 -16.07 -6.58
N PHE A 250 -7.27 -16.10 -7.34
CA PHE A 250 -7.26 -16.50 -8.75
C PHE A 250 -6.31 -17.69 -8.93
N LEU A 251 -6.86 -18.87 -9.21
CA LEU A 251 -6.07 -20.07 -9.46
C LEU A 251 -6.00 -20.33 -10.96
N LEU A 252 -4.80 -20.18 -11.54
CA LEU A 252 -4.52 -20.37 -12.96
C LEU A 252 -3.73 -21.66 -13.17
N ALA A 253 -4.16 -22.48 -14.13
CA ALA A 253 -3.41 -23.66 -14.57
C ALA A 253 -3.66 -23.98 -16.05
N GLU A 254 -2.70 -24.61 -16.72
CA GLU A 254 -2.85 -25.05 -18.12
C GLU A 254 -3.66 -26.36 -18.26
N SER A 255 -3.94 -27.04 -17.13
CA SER A 255 -4.60 -28.34 -17.09
C SER A 255 -5.74 -28.34 -16.06
N SER A 256 -6.91 -28.88 -16.44
CA SER A 256 -8.04 -29.05 -15.52
C SER A 256 -7.71 -29.96 -14.35
N ASN A 257 -6.86 -30.97 -14.56
CA ASN A 257 -6.46 -31.91 -13.51
C ASN A 257 -5.76 -31.21 -12.34
N VAL A 258 -4.98 -30.15 -12.61
CA VAL A 258 -4.31 -29.37 -11.57
C VAL A 258 -5.33 -28.60 -10.74
N ILE A 259 -6.29 -27.93 -11.39
CA ILE A 259 -7.38 -27.21 -10.70
C ILE A 259 -8.20 -28.17 -9.83
N GLU A 260 -8.59 -29.31 -10.38
CA GLU A 260 -9.39 -30.32 -9.65
C GLU A 260 -8.64 -30.88 -8.43
N ALA A 261 -7.32 -31.09 -8.56
CA ALA A 261 -6.48 -31.56 -7.47
C ALA A 261 -6.34 -30.52 -6.35
N VAL A 262 -6.11 -29.25 -6.70
CA VAL A 262 -6.06 -28.16 -5.72
C VAL A 262 -7.43 -27.95 -5.04
N GLN A 263 -8.52 -27.99 -5.81
CA GLN A 263 -9.87 -27.89 -5.23
C GLN A 263 -10.14 -29.03 -4.24
N SER A 264 -9.70 -30.25 -4.55
CA SER A 264 -9.86 -31.38 -3.65
C SER A 264 -9.13 -31.17 -2.32
N GLU A 265 -7.94 -30.58 -2.34
CA GLU A 265 -7.20 -30.22 -1.12
C GLU A 265 -7.89 -29.09 -0.35
N ILE A 266 -8.42 -28.07 -1.05
CA ILE A 266 -9.22 -26.99 -0.45
C ILE A 266 -10.43 -27.59 0.29
N ASP A 267 -11.22 -28.44 -0.37
CA ASP A 267 -12.42 -29.05 0.21
C ASP A 267 -12.09 -29.93 1.42
N ARG A 268 -10.95 -30.63 1.36
CA ARG A 268 -10.46 -31.49 2.45
C ARG A 268 -10.05 -30.69 3.68
N LEU A 269 -9.36 -29.56 3.49
CA LEU A 269 -8.69 -28.81 4.56
C LEU A 269 -9.49 -27.63 5.12
N ILE A 270 -10.49 -27.13 4.38
CA ILE A 270 -11.22 -25.91 4.77
C ILE A 270 -11.91 -26.04 6.13
N GLY A 271 -12.36 -27.24 6.50
CA GLY A 271 -13.03 -27.48 7.79
C GLY A 271 -12.11 -27.43 9.02
N GLU A 272 -10.79 -27.45 8.81
CA GLU A 272 -9.78 -27.39 9.87
C GLU A 272 -9.33 -25.96 10.19
N GLN A 273 -9.73 -24.97 9.38
CA GLN A 273 -9.26 -23.59 9.50
C GLN A 273 -9.99 -22.84 10.64
N GLN A 274 -9.27 -22.01 11.39
CA GLN A 274 -9.89 -21.25 12.48
C GLN A 274 -10.92 -20.24 11.97
N ARG A 275 -10.65 -19.56 10.85
CA ARG A 275 -11.53 -18.57 10.23
C ARG A 275 -12.38 -19.16 9.08
N THR A 276 -12.81 -20.41 9.23
CA THR A 276 -13.52 -21.18 8.18
C THR A 276 -14.70 -20.40 7.56
N ASP A 277 -15.49 -19.69 8.36
CA ASP A 277 -16.68 -18.99 7.84
C ASP A 277 -16.29 -17.83 6.90
N VAL A 278 -15.27 -17.05 7.27
CA VAL A 278 -14.73 -15.95 6.44
C VAL A 278 -14.13 -16.52 5.15
N ILE A 279 -13.33 -17.58 5.26
CA ILE A 279 -12.70 -18.25 4.12
C ILE A 279 -13.79 -18.78 3.17
N ARG A 280 -14.82 -19.46 3.67
CA ARG A 280 -15.92 -19.97 2.85
C ARG A 280 -16.65 -18.85 2.11
N GLU A 281 -16.93 -17.74 2.78
CA GLU A 281 -17.63 -16.61 2.16
C GLU A 281 -16.78 -15.96 1.07
N SER A 282 -15.48 -15.74 1.31
CA SER A 282 -14.53 -15.29 0.30
C SER A 282 -14.50 -16.25 -0.89
N LEU A 283 -14.30 -17.56 -0.65
CA LEU A 283 -14.18 -18.52 -1.75
C LEU A 283 -15.46 -18.65 -2.58
N ASN A 284 -16.63 -18.64 -1.94
CA ASN A 284 -17.91 -18.76 -2.64
C ASN A 284 -18.17 -17.59 -3.60
N ASN A 285 -17.73 -16.39 -3.24
CA ASN A 285 -18.03 -15.17 -3.98
C ASN A 285 -16.88 -14.73 -4.90
N ASN A 286 -15.64 -15.04 -4.53
CA ASN A 286 -14.44 -14.36 -5.00
C ASN A 286 -13.26 -15.31 -5.34
N HIS A 287 -13.49 -16.64 -5.41
CA HIS A 287 -12.51 -17.60 -5.94
C HIS A 287 -12.72 -17.88 -7.43
N TYR A 288 -11.70 -17.62 -8.24
CA TYR A 288 -11.75 -17.80 -9.69
C TYR A 288 -10.73 -18.85 -10.15
N GLN A 289 -11.24 -19.97 -10.66
CA GLN A 289 -10.41 -21.01 -11.27
C GLN A 289 -10.38 -20.87 -12.79
N ILE A 290 -9.20 -20.63 -13.35
CA ILE A 290 -9.01 -20.27 -14.75
C ILE A 290 -8.08 -21.29 -15.42
N ILE A 291 -8.60 -21.95 -16.46
CA ILE A 291 -7.92 -23.00 -17.21
C ILE A 291 -7.88 -22.58 -18.67
N ASP A 292 -6.68 -22.38 -19.20
CA ASP A 292 -6.50 -21.95 -20.58
C ASP A 292 -5.07 -22.25 -21.06
N SER A 293 -4.78 -21.92 -22.32
CA SER A 293 -3.42 -21.91 -22.84
C SER A 293 -2.53 -20.90 -22.10
N ARG A 294 -1.22 -21.18 -22.03
CA ARG A 294 -0.23 -20.28 -21.42
C ARG A 294 -0.33 -18.84 -21.91
N GLU A 295 -0.50 -18.64 -23.21
CA GLU A 295 -0.63 -17.31 -23.81
C GLU A 295 -1.81 -16.54 -23.20
N ASN A 296 -2.99 -17.17 -23.15
CA ASN A 296 -4.18 -16.58 -22.55
C ASN A 296 -4.02 -16.36 -21.04
N LEU A 297 -3.38 -17.27 -20.31
CA LEU A 297 -3.13 -17.11 -18.87
C LEU A 297 -2.20 -15.94 -18.56
N LEU A 298 -1.14 -15.73 -19.35
CA LEU A 298 -0.25 -14.56 -19.21
C LEU A 298 -0.98 -13.25 -19.51
N GLU A 299 -1.91 -13.24 -20.47
CA GLU A 299 -2.79 -12.10 -20.66
C GLU A 299 -3.70 -11.85 -19.45
N ILE A 300 -4.19 -12.91 -18.81
CA ILE A 300 -5.07 -12.81 -17.65
C ILE A 300 -4.34 -12.24 -16.44
N ILE A 301 -3.09 -12.66 -16.17
CA ILE A 301 -2.27 -12.07 -15.09
C ILE A 301 -2.16 -10.56 -15.30
N ASN A 302 -1.81 -10.15 -16.52
CA ASN A 302 -1.69 -8.74 -16.87
C ASN A 302 -3.04 -8.02 -16.98
N TYR A 303 -4.14 -8.73 -17.16
CA TYR A 303 -5.49 -8.18 -17.16
C TYR A 303 -5.93 -7.85 -15.73
N ILE A 304 -5.69 -8.77 -14.80
CA ILE A 304 -6.01 -8.63 -13.38
C ILE A 304 -5.10 -7.59 -12.73
N ALA A 305 -3.81 -7.54 -13.09
CA ALA A 305 -2.81 -6.70 -12.41
C ALA A 305 -2.88 -6.84 -10.88
N PRO A 306 -2.72 -8.09 -10.37
CA PRO A 306 -3.05 -8.46 -9.00
C PRO A 306 -2.12 -7.83 -7.98
N GLU A 307 -2.59 -7.75 -6.74
CA GLU A 307 -1.78 -7.40 -5.58
C GLU A 307 -0.60 -8.38 -5.41
N HIS A 308 -0.89 -9.68 -5.30
CA HIS A 308 0.11 -10.74 -5.20
C HIS A 308 0.06 -11.71 -6.39
N VAL A 309 1.23 -12.14 -6.87
CA VAL A 309 1.37 -13.26 -7.81
C VAL A 309 2.28 -14.34 -7.23
N SER A 310 1.76 -15.54 -7.02
CA SER A 310 2.53 -16.73 -6.69
C SER A 310 2.71 -17.61 -7.93
N ILE A 311 3.95 -17.94 -8.27
CA ILE A 311 4.30 -18.82 -9.40
C ILE A 311 4.92 -20.10 -8.86
N GLN A 312 4.15 -21.19 -8.89
CA GLN A 312 4.61 -22.55 -8.57
C GLN A 312 4.51 -23.41 -9.83
N HIS A 313 5.47 -23.22 -10.73
CA HIS A 313 5.45 -23.80 -12.07
C HIS A 313 6.87 -24.06 -12.56
N ARG A 314 7.11 -25.18 -13.26
CA ARG A 314 8.42 -25.52 -13.84
C ARG A 314 9.04 -24.47 -14.79
N GLU A 315 8.22 -23.60 -15.39
CA GLU A 315 8.63 -22.52 -16.31
C GLU A 315 8.55 -21.13 -15.65
N GLU A 316 8.73 -21.08 -14.33
CA GLU A 316 8.59 -19.88 -13.50
C GLU A 316 9.33 -18.63 -14.04
N GLN A 317 10.53 -18.80 -14.59
CA GLN A 317 11.34 -17.69 -15.14
C GLN A 317 10.77 -17.14 -16.45
N VAL A 318 10.09 -17.96 -17.24
CA VAL A 318 9.41 -17.51 -18.46
C VAL A 318 8.15 -16.74 -18.09
N ILE A 319 7.40 -17.26 -17.11
CA ILE A 319 6.17 -16.64 -16.62
C ILE A 319 6.48 -15.26 -16.02
N SER A 320 7.44 -15.19 -15.09
CA SER A 320 7.77 -13.94 -14.38
C SER A 320 8.17 -12.80 -15.32
N LYS A 321 8.96 -13.09 -16.37
CA LYS A 321 9.36 -12.11 -17.39
C LYS A 321 8.20 -11.55 -18.23
N ASN A 322 7.07 -12.24 -18.27
CA ASN A 322 5.87 -11.82 -19.00
C ASN A 322 4.86 -11.07 -18.11
N ILE A 323 5.14 -10.93 -16.82
CA ILE A 323 4.34 -10.09 -15.91
C ILE A 323 4.75 -8.64 -16.10
N ARG A 324 3.79 -7.81 -16.52
CA ARG A 324 3.94 -6.36 -16.66
C ARG A 324 3.40 -5.60 -15.45
N TYR A 325 2.37 -6.15 -14.81
CA TYR A 325 1.65 -5.51 -13.71
C TYR A 325 1.41 -6.52 -12.59
N ALA A 326 1.95 -6.23 -11.41
CA ALA A 326 1.68 -6.91 -10.15
C ALA A 326 2.14 -5.99 -9.01
N GLY A 327 1.56 -6.15 -7.82
CA GLY A 327 2.12 -5.55 -6.61
C GLY A 327 3.43 -6.23 -6.23
N ALA A 328 3.37 -7.55 -5.97
CA ALA A 328 4.51 -8.39 -5.65
C ALA A 328 4.45 -9.74 -6.38
N VAL A 329 5.62 -10.28 -6.74
CA VAL A 329 5.75 -11.57 -7.42
C VAL A 329 6.62 -12.51 -6.60
N PHE A 330 6.04 -13.66 -6.25
CA PHE A 330 6.66 -14.73 -5.50
C PHE A 330 6.92 -15.92 -6.40
N ILE A 331 8.15 -16.42 -6.39
CA ILE A 331 8.60 -17.46 -7.33
C ILE A 331 9.10 -18.68 -6.55
N GLY A 332 8.52 -19.83 -6.87
CA GLY A 332 8.95 -21.13 -6.38
C GLY A 332 8.38 -21.52 -5.01
N LYS A 333 8.58 -22.79 -4.65
CA LYS A 333 7.98 -23.46 -3.48
C LYS A 333 8.23 -22.76 -2.13
N TYR A 334 9.39 -22.10 -1.98
CA TYR A 334 9.80 -21.47 -0.71
C TYR A 334 9.42 -19.99 -0.62
N SER A 335 8.56 -19.52 -1.52
CA SER A 335 8.10 -18.13 -1.59
C SER A 335 6.57 -18.06 -1.44
N PRO A 336 5.96 -18.51 -0.33
CA PRO A 336 4.53 -18.26 -0.09
C PRO A 336 4.31 -16.76 0.14
N GLU A 337 3.13 -16.23 -0.18
CA GLU A 337 2.77 -14.81 0.02
C GLU A 337 3.09 -14.32 1.45
N ALA A 338 2.79 -15.16 2.45
CA ALA A 338 3.06 -14.87 3.85
C ALA A 338 4.52 -14.48 4.15
N ILE A 339 5.51 -14.98 3.39
CA ILE A 339 6.90 -14.53 3.61
C ILE A 339 7.05 -13.04 3.25
N GLY A 340 6.34 -12.58 2.23
CA GLY A 340 6.24 -11.18 1.82
C GLY A 340 5.55 -10.32 2.86
N ASP A 341 4.44 -10.82 3.41
CA ASP A 341 3.65 -10.09 4.40
C ASP A 341 4.38 -9.81 5.70
N TYR A 342 5.36 -10.65 6.04
CA TYR A 342 6.03 -10.58 7.32
C TYR A 342 7.49 -10.18 7.25
N VAL A 343 8.32 -10.77 6.39
CA VAL A 343 9.78 -10.76 6.64
C VAL A 343 10.67 -10.65 5.40
N ALA A 344 10.14 -10.80 4.19
CA ALA A 344 10.97 -10.84 2.98
C ALA A 344 11.80 -9.55 2.78
N GLY A 345 11.19 -8.39 3.05
CA GLY A 345 11.80 -7.06 2.91
C GLY A 345 10.93 -6.04 2.17
N PRO A 346 10.38 -6.37 0.98
CA PRO A 346 9.39 -5.53 0.31
C PRO A 346 8.13 -5.31 1.16
N SER A 347 7.47 -4.16 0.98
CA SER A 347 6.23 -3.84 1.71
C SER A 347 5.06 -4.68 1.21
N HIS A 348 4.19 -5.09 2.13
CA HIS A 348 2.89 -5.70 1.83
C HIS A 348 1.77 -4.67 1.59
N VAL A 349 2.06 -3.37 1.69
CA VAL A 349 1.08 -2.34 1.35
C VAL A 349 1.09 -2.20 -0.17
N LEU A 350 0.23 -2.98 -0.82
CA LEU A 350 0.30 -3.26 -2.24
C LEU A 350 -0.96 -2.81 -3.00
N PRO A 351 -0.81 -2.51 -4.30
CA PRO A 351 -1.92 -2.05 -5.11
C PRO A 351 -2.87 -3.20 -5.43
N THR A 352 -4.15 -3.03 -5.09
CA THR A 352 -5.23 -4.00 -5.31
C THR A 352 -6.16 -3.54 -6.44
N ASN A 353 -7.09 -4.39 -6.89
CA ASN A 353 -8.20 -4.03 -7.78
C ASN A 353 -7.74 -3.39 -9.09
N GLN A 354 -6.75 -4.02 -9.74
CA GLN A 354 -6.07 -3.57 -10.96
C GLN A 354 -5.23 -2.28 -10.84
N THR A 355 -5.08 -1.70 -9.65
CA THR A 355 -4.31 -0.46 -9.50
C THR A 355 -2.80 -0.68 -9.73
N GLY A 356 -2.31 -1.93 -9.71
CA GLY A 356 -0.94 -2.29 -10.09
C GLY A 356 -0.57 -1.94 -11.55
N ARG A 357 -1.54 -1.51 -12.36
CA ARG A 357 -1.32 -0.95 -13.70
C ARG A 357 -0.68 0.44 -13.71
N PHE A 358 -0.87 1.21 -12.65
CA PHE A 358 -0.45 2.61 -12.55
C PHE A 358 0.08 2.96 -11.15
N SER A 359 0.18 1.98 -10.26
CA SER A 359 0.72 2.09 -8.92
C SER A 359 1.67 0.93 -8.66
N HIS A 360 2.25 0.90 -7.47
CA HIS A 360 3.28 -0.04 -7.05
C HIS A 360 3.22 -0.20 -5.53
N GLY A 361 3.88 -1.23 -4.99
CA GLY A 361 3.96 -1.43 -3.55
C GLY A 361 4.65 -0.25 -2.85
N LEU A 362 4.15 0.10 -1.67
CA LEU A 362 4.70 1.16 -0.85
C LEU A 362 6.20 0.92 -0.63
N ASN A 363 7.01 1.92 -0.90
CA ASN A 363 8.45 1.82 -0.71
C ASN A 363 9.05 3.16 -0.28
N VAL A 364 10.35 3.15 0.01
CA VAL A 364 11.11 4.32 0.46
C VAL A 364 10.91 5.55 -0.44
N ASN A 365 10.72 5.36 -1.74
CA ASN A 365 10.63 6.47 -2.69
C ASN A 365 9.27 7.16 -2.66
N ASP A 366 8.24 6.54 -2.08
CA ASP A 366 6.94 7.17 -1.81
C ASP A 366 7.05 8.30 -0.78
N PHE A 367 8.12 8.30 0.01
CA PHE A 367 8.39 9.29 1.06
C PHE A 367 9.39 10.36 0.61
N LEU A 368 9.70 10.40 -0.69
CA LEU A 368 10.55 11.41 -1.31
C LEU A 368 9.71 12.32 -2.22
N THR A 369 9.98 13.62 -2.18
CA THR A 369 9.64 14.56 -3.24
C THR A 369 10.86 14.80 -4.11
N SER A 370 10.67 15.28 -5.33
CA SER A 370 11.78 15.54 -6.24
C SER A 370 11.51 16.67 -7.23
N HIS A 371 12.58 17.30 -7.71
CA HIS A 371 12.50 18.38 -8.69
C HIS A 371 13.75 18.44 -9.57
N ALA A 372 13.57 18.94 -10.78
CA ALA A 372 14.67 19.22 -11.69
C ALA A 372 15.35 20.55 -11.33
N VAL A 373 16.67 20.58 -11.41
CA VAL A 373 17.49 21.78 -11.35
C VAL A 373 18.06 22.02 -12.74
N ILE A 374 17.87 23.24 -13.25
CA ILE A 374 18.34 23.66 -14.57
C ILE A 374 19.35 24.78 -14.38
N GLN A 375 20.61 24.51 -14.72
CA GLN A 375 21.74 25.43 -14.59
C GLN A 375 22.46 25.54 -15.94
N LEU A 376 21.80 26.20 -16.90
CA LEU A 376 22.36 26.41 -18.23
C LEU A 376 23.61 27.29 -18.18
N LYS A 377 24.65 26.91 -18.93
CA LYS A 377 25.76 27.79 -19.28
C LYS A 377 25.34 28.68 -20.44
N GLU A 378 26.09 29.78 -20.59
CA GLU A 378 25.89 30.74 -21.66
C GLU A 378 25.87 30.11 -23.06
N GLY A 379 26.79 29.17 -23.33
CA GLY A 379 26.86 28.48 -24.63
C GLY A 379 25.58 27.71 -24.98
N THR A 380 25.04 26.94 -24.03
CA THR A 380 23.78 26.21 -24.23
C THR A 380 22.62 27.19 -24.40
N TYR A 381 22.53 28.22 -23.54
CA TYR A 381 21.49 29.23 -23.62
C TYR A 381 21.41 29.87 -25.01
N ASN A 382 22.55 30.36 -25.52
CA ASN A 382 22.63 30.99 -26.83
C ASN A 382 22.24 30.05 -27.98
N SER A 383 22.41 28.73 -27.81
CA SER A 383 22.04 27.75 -28.82
C SER A 383 20.53 27.39 -28.86
N ILE A 384 19.79 27.57 -27.76
CA ILE A 384 18.39 27.12 -27.63
C ILE A 384 17.37 28.25 -27.42
N ALA A 385 17.80 29.42 -26.93
CA ALA A 385 16.88 30.48 -26.51
C ALA A 385 15.96 30.98 -27.63
N ASP A 386 16.45 31.05 -28.87
CA ASP A 386 15.68 31.56 -30.01
C ASP A 386 14.51 30.63 -30.40
N ALA A 387 14.66 29.32 -30.20
CA ALA A 387 13.56 28.37 -30.36
C ALA A 387 12.45 28.66 -29.34
N ALA A 388 12.82 28.82 -28.06
CA ALA A 388 11.88 29.14 -26.99
C ALA A 388 11.19 30.50 -27.20
N LYS A 389 11.94 31.54 -27.63
CA LYS A 389 11.39 32.86 -28.00
C LYS A 389 10.34 32.73 -29.10
N THR A 390 10.63 31.94 -30.14
CA THR A 390 9.72 31.73 -31.27
C THR A 390 8.38 31.14 -30.81
N ILE A 391 8.43 30.12 -29.96
CA ILE A 391 7.24 29.49 -29.41
C ILE A 391 6.49 30.45 -28.47
N ALA A 392 7.18 31.09 -27.52
CA ALA A 392 6.57 32.04 -26.58
C ALA A 392 5.83 33.16 -27.30
N LYS A 393 6.40 33.69 -28.39
CA LYS A 393 5.74 34.70 -29.23
C LYS A 393 4.51 34.14 -29.95
N LYS A 394 4.58 32.90 -30.45
CA LYS A 394 3.46 32.24 -31.13
C LYS A 394 2.30 31.92 -30.18
N GLU A 395 2.60 31.61 -28.92
CA GLU A 395 1.62 31.40 -27.85
C GLU A 395 1.05 32.71 -27.29
N GLY A 396 1.58 33.87 -27.70
CA GLY A 396 1.16 35.17 -27.17
C GLY A 396 1.68 35.48 -25.76
N LEU A 397 2.63 34.70 -25.25
CA LEU A 397 3.24 34.87 -23.92
C LEU A 397 4.39 35.88 -23.97
N TYR A 398 4.05 37.16 -24.15
CA TYR A 398 5.04 38.21 -24.40
C TYR A 398 6.07 38.38 -23.27
N ALA A 399 5.65 38.28 -22.01
CA ALA A 399 6.59 38.35 -20.87
C ALA A 399 7.61 37.19 -20.86
N HIS A 400 7.21 35.99 -21.33
CA HIS A 400 8.14 34.86 -21.47
C HIS A 400 9.17 35.15 -22.57
N TYR A 401 8.71 35.63 -23.74
CA TYR A 401 9.59 36.07 -24.83
C TYR A 401 10.60 37.11 -24.35
N GLU A 402 10.13 38.19 -23.71
CA GLU A 402 11.02 39.28 -23.26
C GLU A 402 12.01 38.82 -22.18
N SER A 403 11.59 37.90 -21.29
CA SER A 403 12.50 37.31 -20.32
C SER A 403 13.66 36.56 -21.00
N LEU A 404 13.43 35.93 -22.15
CA LEU A 404 14.49 35.30 -22.92
C LEU A 404 15.29 36.33 -23.71
N ASN A 405 14.61 37.30 -24.34
CA ASN A 405 15.24 38.29 -25.21
C ASN A 405 16.28 39.15 -24.49
N ILE A 406 15.96 39.62 -23.28
CA ILE A 406 16.84 40.52 -22.51
C ILE A 406 18.20 39.90 -22.12
N ARG A 407 18.31 38.56 -22.12
CA ARG A 407 19.54 37.84 -21.77
C ARG A 407 20.50 37.69 -22.94
N THR A 408 20.03 37.83 -24.18
CA THR A 408 20.88 37.85 -25.38
C THR A 408 21.35 39.25 -25.77
N GLU A 409 20.82 40.30 -25.14
CA GLU A 409 21.09 41.72 -25.48
C GLU A 409 22.21 42.36 -24.64
N ARG A 410 23.03 41.56 -23.94
CA ARG A 410 24.25 42.02 -23.24
C ARG A 410 25.48 41.53 -23.96
#